data_AF-A0A142WW53-F1
#
_entry.id   AF-A0A142WW53-F1
#
_cell.length_a   1.000
_cell.length_b   1.000
_cell.length_c   1.000
_cell.angle_alpha   90.00
_cell.angle_beta   90.00
_cell.angle_gamma   90.00
#
_symmetry.space_group_name_H-M   'P 1'
#
loop_
_entity.id
_entity.type
_entity.pdbx_description
1 polymer ?
#
loop_
_entity_poly.entity_id
_entity_poly.type
_entity_poly.pdbx_seq_one_letter_code
_entity_poly.pdbx_strand_id
1 'polypeptide(L)' 'MLRVPANVTVLQLPAYSPELNPAENLWHYLKSHYWSNKSYADYDSLEAAAMSAWRTAVLNPELMKTVCSDKALKRATSN' A
#
# COMPACT_ATOMS: atom_id res chain seq x y z
N MET A 1 -2.84 -25.19 -2.25
CA MET A 1 -2.62 -24.51 -3.56
C MET A 1 -3.67 -23.42 -3.70
N LEU A 2 -3.26 -22.17 -3.95
CA LEU A 2 -4.18 -21.03 -4.10
C LEU A 2 -5.00 -21.21 -5.40
N ARG A 3 -6.33 -21.26 -5.29
CA ARG A 3 -7.23 -21.25 -6.46
C ARG A 3 -7.60 -19.80 -6.77
N VAL A 4 -7.10 -19.29 -7.89
CA VAL A 4 -7.39 -17.92 -8.33
C VAL A 4 -8.72 -17.91 -9.09
N PRO A 5 -9.69 -17.06 -8.73
CA PRO A 5 -10.93 -16.88 -9.49
C PRO A 5 -10.65 -16.39 -10.92
N ALA A 6 -11.51 -16.77 -11.88
CA ALA A 6 -11.31 -16.41 -13.29
C ALA A 6 -11.33 -14.89 -13.57
N ASN A 7 -11.88 -14.09 -12.65
CA ASN A 7 -11.95 -12.63 -12.74
C ASN A 7 -10.81 -11.90 -12.02
N VAL A 8 -9.79 -12.61 -11.54
CA VAL A 8 -8.64 -12.03 -10.85
C VAL A 8 -7.36 -12.41 -11.59
N THR A 9 -6.60 -11.39 -12.02
CA THR A 9 -5.28 -11.58 -12.59
C THR A 9 -4.23 -11.47 -11.48
N VAL A 10 -3.38 -12.48 -11.33
CA VAL A 10 -2.25 -12.43 -10.40
C VAL A 10 -1.06 -11.79 -11.09
N LEU A 11 -0.57 -10.70 -10.52
CA LEU A 11 0.66 -10.05 -10.94
C LEU A 11 1.84 -10.72 -10.21
N GLN A 12 2.77 -11.28 -10.96
CA GLN A 12 4.00 -11.84 -10.41
C GLN A 12 5.04 -10.73 -10.26
N LEU A 13 5.48 -10.49 -9.03
CA LEU A 13 6.57 -9.56 -8.74
C LEU A 13 7.89 -10.32 -8.66
N PRO A 14 9.01 -9.77 -9.18
CA PRO A 14 10.31 -10.38 -9.00
C PRO A 14 10.69 -10.41 -7.52
N ALA A 15 11.41 -11.45 -7.13
CA ALA A 15 11.88 -11.58 -5.75
C ALA A 15 12.78 -10.39 -5.37
N TYR A 16 12.63 -9.92 -4.12
CA TYR A 16 13.42 -8.82 -3.54
C TYR A 16 13.26 -7.45 -4.22
N SER A 17 12.14 -7.20 -4.91
CA SER A 17 11.80 -5.89 -5.49
C SER A 17 10.63 -5.19 -4.78
N PRO A 18 10.81 -4.73 -3.52
CA PRO A 18 9.77 -4.00 -2.79
C PRO A 18 9.35 -2.70 -3.50
N GLU A 19 10.23 -2.08 -4.29
CA GLU A 19 9.96 -0.88 -5.08
C GLU A 19 8.89 -1.07 -6.15
N LEU A 20 8.64 -2.32 -6.56
CA LEU A 20 7.58 -2.69 -7.52
C LEU A 20 6.26 -3.08 -6.85
N ASN A 21 6.23 -3.09 -5.51
CA ASN A 21 5.03 -3.36 -4.75
C ASN A 21 4.37 -2.04 -4.33
N PRO A 22 3.23 -1.63 -4.92
CA PRO A 22 2.57 -0.38 -4.55
C PRO A 22 2.13 -0.34 -3.07
N ALA A 23 1.96 -1.51 -2.43
CA ALA A 23 1.69 -1.58 -0.99
C ALA A 23 2.88 -1.07 -0.15
N GLU A 24 4.12 -1.30 -0.58
CA GLU A 24 5.32 -0.79 0.11
C GLU A 24 5.41 0.73 -0.01
N ASN A 25 5.07 1.28 -1.18
CA ASN A 25 5.00 2.74 -1.36
C ASN A 25 3.96 3.39 -0.44
N LEU A 26 2.79 2.76 -0.31
CA LEU A 26 1.76 3.20 0.63
C LEU A 26 2.21 3.08 2.09
N TRP A 27 2.88 1.99 2.44
CA TRP A 27 3.47 1.81 3.76
C TRP A 27 4.48 2.90 4.10
N HIS A 28 5.40 3.21 3.18
CA HIS A 28 6.35 4.30 3.33
C HIS A 28 5.67 5.66 3.54
N TYR A 29 4.62 5.94 2.76
CA TYR A 29 3.84 7.17 2.90
C TYR A 29 3.16 7.28 4.28
N LEU A 30 2.51 6.21 4.74
CA LEU A 30 1.85 6.22 6.06
C LEU A 30 2.88 6.41 7.18
N LYS A 31 4.01 5.72 7.09
CA LYS A 31 5.11 5.82 8.05
C LYS A 31 5.71 7.22 8.11
N SER A 32 5.95 7.87 6.97
CA SER A 32 6.56 9.21 6.95
C SER A 32 5.60 10.31 7.38
N HIS A 33 4.32 10.25 6.98
CA HIS A 33 3.37 11.34 7.16
C HIS A 33 2.49 11.24 8.42
N TYR A 34 2.26 10.03 8.96
CA TYR A 34 1.31 9.85 10.06
C TYR A 34 1.94 9.26 11.32
N TRP A 35 2.90 8.35 11.17
CA TRP A 35 3.44 7.55 12.28
C TRP A 35 4.88 7.90 12.67
N SER A 36 5.52 8.81 11.94
CA SER A 36 6.90 9.22 12.24
C SER A 36 6.98 9.92 13.60
N ASN A 37 7.97 9.54 14.40
CA ASN A 37 8.27 10.11 15.72
C ASN A 37 7.09 10.08 16.71
N LYS A 38 6.21 9.08 16.62
CA LYS A 38 5.11 8.87 17.58
C LYS A 38 5.39 7.67 18.47
N SER A 39 5.13 7.83 19.77
CA SER A 39 4.98 6.73 20.71
C SER A 39 3.50 6.57 21.07
N TYR A 40 3.09 5.35 21.35
CA TYR A 40 1.72 4.99 21.71
C TYR A 40 1.72 4.37 23.10
N ALA A 41 0.70 4.67 23.90
CA ALA A 41 0.64 4.23 25.30
C ALA A 41 0.34 2.73 25.43
N ASP A 42 -0.42 2.21 24.47
CA ASP A 42 -0.92 0.83 24.43
C ASP A 42 -1.22 0.43 22.98
N TYR A 43 -1.68 -0.81 22.80
CA TYR A 43 -2.04 -1.34 21.49
C TYR A 43 -3.24 -0.59 20.89
N ASP A 44 -4.27 -0.31 21.68
CA ASP A 44 -5.50 0.33 21.20
C ASP A 44 -5.23 1.72 20.62
N SER A 45 -4.35 2.50 21.25
CA SER A 45 -3.91 3.80 20.75
C SER A 45 -3.08 3.70 19.45
N LEU A 46 -2.24 2.66 19.32
CA LEU A 46 -1.53 2.37 18.07
C LEU A 46 -2.52 1.99 16.95
N GLU A 47 -3.44 1.06 17.22
CA GLU A 47 -4.43 0.61 16.25
C GLU A 47 -5.34 1.75 15.79
N ALA A 48 -5.84 2.57 16.73
CA ALA A 48 -6.66 3.72 16.41
C ALA A 48 -5.92 4.72 15.50
N ALA A 49 -4.63 5.00 15.78
CA ALA A 49 -3.82 5.87 14.95
C ALA A 49 -3.53 5.27 13.57
N ALA A 50 -3.28 3.97 13.49
CA ALA A 50 -3.10 3.26 12.23
C ALA A 50 -4.37 3.32 11.37
N MET A 51 -5.53 3.01 11.96
CA MET A 51 -6.82 3.04 11.27
C MET A 51 -7.21 4.45 10.85
N SER A 52 -6.94 5.47 11.67
CA SER A 52 -7.18 6.86 11.30
C SER A 52 -6.32 7.29 10.11
N ALA A 53 -5.02 6.99 10.12
CA ALA A 53 -4.12 7.29 9.02
C ALA A 53 -4.52 6.57 7.74
N TRP A 54 -4.84 5.28 7.86
CA TRP A 54 -5.33 4.46 6.75
C TRP A 54 -6.57 5.05 6.11
N ARG A 55 -7.62 5.34 6.89
CA ARG A 55 -8.88 5.92 6.39
C ARG A 55 -8.64 7.24 5.67
N THR A 56 -7.82 8.12 6.23
CA THR A 56 -7.48 9.40 5.58
C THR A 56 -6.77 9.18 4.24
N ALA A 57 -5.84 8.23 4.16
CA ALA A 57 -5.10 7.96 2.94
C ALA A 57 -5.98 7.31 1.85
N VAL A 58 -6.71 6.23 2.18
CA VAL A 58 -7.47 5.47 1.18
C VAL A 58 -8.73 6.17 0.67
N LEU A 59 -9.29 7.08 1.48
CA LEU A 59 -10.42 7.91 1.07
C LEU A 59 -9.99 9.11 0.21
N ASN A 60 -8.70 9.29 -0.04
CA ASN A 60 -8.17 10.29 -0.98
C ASN A 60 -7.77 9.61 -2.31
N PRO A 61 -8.63 9.66 -3.35
CA PRO A 61 -8.38 8.94 -4.60
C PRO A 61 -7.13 9.43 -5.34
N GLU A 62 -6.84 10.72 -5.30
CA GLU A 62 -5.69 11.31 -6.00
C GLU A 62 -4.36 10.91 -5.34
N LEU A 63 -4.35 10.87 -4.01
CA LEU A 63 -3.23 10.33 -3.27
C LEU A 63 -3.01 8.86 -3.61
N MET A 64 -4.06 8.04 -3.57
CA MET A 64 -3.96 6.61 -3.85
C MET A 64 -3.46 6.35 -5.28
N LYS A 65 -3.99 7.06 -6.27
CA LYS A 65 -3.52 6.98 -7.65
C LYS A 65 -2.04 7.35 -7.77
N THR A 66 -1.57 8.32 -6.99
CA THR A 66 -0.18 8.79 -7.06
C THR A 66 0.76 7.82 -6.34
N VAL A 67 0.49 7.50 -5.08
CA VAL A 67 1.36 6.67 -4.22
C VAL A 67 1.41 5.23 -4.69
N CYS A 68 0.28 4.68 -5.14
CA CYS A 68 0.22 3.32 -5.71
C CYS A 68 0.45 3.30 -7.22
N SER A 69 0.87 4.42 -7.84
CA SER A 69 1.26 4.36 -9.25
C SER A 69 2.57 3.63 -9.40
N ASP A 70 2.54 2.49 -10.09
CA ASP A 70 3.75 1.82 -10.55
C ASP A 70 3.80 1.85 -12.08
N LYS A 71 4.85 2.48 -12.60
CA LYS A 71 5.13 2.58 -14.04
C LYS A 71 5.54 1.23 -14.64
N ALA A 72 6.14 0.35 -13.85
CA ALA A 72 6.53 -1.00 -14.27
C ALA A 72 5.29 -1.90 -14.44
N LEU A 73 4.33 -1.85 -13.51
CA LEU A 73 3.06 -2.56 -13.64
C LEU A 73 2.27 -2.14 -14.88
N LYS A 74 2.22 -0.83 -15.18
CA LYS A 74 1.57 -0.32 -16.40
C LYS A 74 2.17 -0.91 -17.69
N ARG A 75 3.48 -1.17 -17.72
CA ARG A 75 4.16 -1.80 -18.87
C ARG A 75 3.85 -3.28 -18.98
N ALA A 76 3.67 -3.98 -17.86
CA ALA A 76 3.33 -5.41 -17.85
C ALA A 76 1.87 -5.68 -18.29
N THR A 77 0.98 -4.69 -18.15
CA THR A 77 -0.44 -4.80 -18.52
C THR A 77 -0.80 -4.18 -19.88
N SER A 78 0.11 -3.45 -20.54
CA SER A 78 -0.09 -2.96 -21.91
C SER A 78 0.38 -4.01 -22.92
N ASN A 79 -0.50 -4.95 -23.25
CA ASN A 79 -0.46 -5.80 -24.44
C ASN A 79 -1.87 -5.91 -25.01
#